data_AF-A0A920MGN0-F1
#
_entry.id   AF-A0A920MGN0-F1
#
_cell.length_a   1.000
_cell.length_b   1.000
_cell.length_c   1.000
_cell.angle_alpha   90.00
_cell.angle_beta   90.00
_cell.angle_gamma   90.00
#
_symmetry.space_group_name_H-M   'P 1'
#
loop_
_entity.id
_entity.type
_entity.pdbx_description
1 polymer ?
#
loop_
_entity_poly.entity_id
_entity_poly.type
_entity_poly.pdbx_seq_one_letter_code
_entity_poly.pdbx_strand_id
1 'polypeptide(L)'
;MTDFYSSIDLQVSRAGGGVLEAVLINIPLLLIPYKHGTTSTHQSMNAEYLVKSKFAKLCPNYESLEYEFKKLEQLDKSLFDEFSKNNVIKIGNDFIVNKIIDEINK
;
A
#
# COMPACT_ATOMS: atom_id res chain seq x y z
N MET A 1 -10.58 -9.28 -9.90
CA MET A 1 -9.62 -8.40 -9.17
C MET A 1 -10.05 -6.96 -9.29
N THR A 2 -10.21 -6.42 -10.50
CA THR A 2 -10.69 -5.04 -10.72
C THR A 2 -12.04 -4.76 -10.03
N ASP A 3 -13.00 -5.69 -10.13
CA ASP A 3 -14.32 -5.55 -9.49
C ASP A 3 -14.27 -5.59 -7.96
N PHE A 4 -13.28 -6.27 -7.39
CA PHE A 4 -13.10 -6.33 -5.94
C PHE A 4 -12.54 -5.02 -5.43
N TYR A 5 -11.52 -4.49 -6.08
CA TYR A 5 -10.90 -3.25 -5.66
C TYR A 5 -11.71 -2.01 -6.01
N SER A 6 -12.54 -2.05 -7.06
CA SER A 6 -13.40 -0.91 -7.44
C SER A 6 -14.47 -0.58 -6.38
N SER A 7 -14.78 -1.51 -5.47
CA SER A 7 -15.68 -1.26 -4.34
C SER A 7 -14.99 -0.84 -3.05
N ILE A 8 -13.66 -0.60 -3.07
CA ILE A 8 -12.87 -0.32 -1.87
C ILE A 8 -12.44 1.15 -1.87
N ASP A 9 -12.91 1.90 -0.87
CA ASP A 9 -12.51 3.31 -0.66
C ASP A 9 -11.21 3.45 0.15
N LEU A 10 -10.90 2.45 0.99
CA LEU A 10 -9.77 2.44 1.90
C LEU A 10 -9.37 1.00 2.21
N GLN A 11 -8.07 0.69 2.21
CA GLN A 11 -7.57 -0.61 2.61
C GLN A 11 -6.77 -0.53 3.92
N VAL A 12 -7.11 -1.38 4.87
CA VAL A 12 -6.31 -1.63 6.08
C VAL A 12 -5.52 -2.92 5.89
N SER A 13 -4.20 -2.88 6.15
CA SER A 13 -3.35 -4.05 5.88
C SER A 13 -2.12 -4.10 6.77
N ARG A 14 -1.50 -5.28 6.88
CA ARG A 14 -0.23 -5.48 7.58
C ARG A 14 1.01 -5.13 6.74
N ALA A 15 0.85 -4.45 5.60
CA ALA A 15 1.96 -4.12 4.69
C ALA A 15 2.68 -5.35 4.07
N GLY A 16 1.97 -6.46 3.87
CA GLY A 16 2.46 -7.58 3.04
C GLY A 16 2.52 -7.21 1.55
N GLY A 17 3.09 -8.06 0.69
CA GLY A 17 3.32 -7.72 -0.74
C GLY A 17 2.08 -7.25 -1.52
N GLY A 18 0.89 -7.75 -1.19
CA GLY A 18 -0.37 -7.37 -1.86
C GLY A 18 -0.80 -5.91 -1.67
N VAL A 19 -0.18 -5.14 -0.77
CA VAL A 19 -0.52 -3.70 -0.64
C VAL A 19 -0.15 -2.88 -1.86
N LEU A 20 0.81 -3.35 -2.68
CA LEU A 20 1.20 -2.64 -3.89
C LEU A 20 0.05 -2.59 -4.91
N GLU A 21 -0.79 -3.63 -4.98
CA GLU A 21 -1.92 -3.68 -5.90
C GLU A 21 -2.91 -2.54 -5.65
N ALA A 22 -3.22 -2.26 -4.38
CA ALA A 22 -4.07 -1.15 -3.98
C ALA A 22 -3.47 0.20 -4.37
N VAL A 23 -2.14 0.35 -4.24
CA VAL A 23 -1.46 1.58 -4.64
C VAL A 23 -1.52 1.80 -6.15
N LEU A 24 -1.40 0.74 -6.96
CA LEU A 24 -1.46 0.85 -8.43
C LEU A 24 -2.77 1.44 -8.94
N ILE A 25 -3.83 1.33 -8.16
CA ILE A 25 -5.18 1.83 -8.48
C ILE A 25 -5.62 2.98 -7.57
N ASN A 26 -4.67 3.62 -6.89
CA ASN A 26 -4.87 4.78 -6.03
C ASN A 26 -5.82 4.56 -4.84
N ILE A 27 -5.88 3.34 -4.31
CA ILE A 27 -6.59 3.08 -3.06
C ILE A 27 -5.69 3.47 -1.88
N PRO A 28 -6.17 4.34 -0.99
CA PRO A 28 -5.43 4.78 0.19
C PRO A 28 -5.26 3.66 1.21
N LEU A 29 -4.15 3.69 1.96
CA LEU A 29 -3.76 2.61 2.86
C LEU A 29 -3.56 3.09 4.31
N LEU A 30 -4.16 2.36 5.26
CA LEU A 30 -3.76 2.36 6.67
C LEU A 30 -2.97 1.09 6.96
N LEU A 31 -1.73 1.24 7.39
CA LEU A 31 -0.81 0.12 7.58
C LEU A 31 -0.57 -0.16 9.04
N ILE A 32 -0.84 -1.40 9.47
CA ILE A 32 -0.53 -1.93 10.80
C ILE A 32 0.41 -3.13 10.68
N PRO A 33 1.71 -2.91 10.41
CA PRO A 33 2.66 -3.99 10.17
C PRO A 33 2.74 -4.97 11.34
N TYR A 34 2.89 -6.26 11.03
CA TYR A 34 3.12 -7.26 12.06
C TYR A 34 4.53 -7.11 12.63
N LYS A 35 4.64 -7.12 13.96
CA LYS A 35 5.89 -6.81 14.67
C LYS A 35 6.74 -8.03 15.02
N HIS A 36 6.25 -9.24 14.75
CA HIS A 36 6.89 -10.47 15.21
C HIS A 36 7.27 -11.40 14.06
N GLY A 37 8.22 -12.30 14.31
CA GLY A 37 8.65 -13.29 13.34
C GLY A 37 9.42 -12.72 12.14
N THR A 38 9.72 -13.60 11.18
CA THR A 38 10.59 -13.32 10.03
C THR A 38 9.99 -12.36 9.01
N THR A 39 8.66 -12.25 8.96
CA THR A 39 7.95 -11.37 8.03
C THR A 39 7.87 -9.92 8.51
N SER A 40 8.24 -9.63 9.76
CA SER A 40 8.17 -8.30 10.36
C SER A 40 9.08 -7.29 9.66
N THR A 41 10.28 -7.69 9.27
CA THR A 41 11.23 -6.82 8.54
C THR A 41 10.67 -6.43 7.17
N HIS A 42 10.20 -7.40 6.38
CA HIS A 42 9.64 -7.12 5.05
C HIS A 42 8.41 -6.22 5.11
N GLN A 43 7.51 -6.46 6.07
CA GLN A 43 6.32 -5.63 6.25
C GLN A 43 6.67 -4.22 6.71
N SER A 44 7.65 -4.08 7.60
CA SER A 44 8.13 -2.77 8.06
C SER A 44 8.76 -1.97 6.92
N MET A 45 9.60 -2.61 6.10
CA MET A 45 10.21 -1.98 4.91
C MET A 45 9.16 -1.54 3.89
N ASN A 46 8.17 -2.38 3.61
CA ASN A 46 7.08 -2.03 2.70
C ASN A 46 6.29 -0.82 3.24
N ALA A 47 5.96 -0.82 4.53
CA ALA A 47 5.24 0.29 5.15
C ALA A 47 6.05 1.58 5.11
N GLU A 48 7.34 1.52 5.44
CA GLU A 48 8.23 2.67 5.39
C GLU A 48 8.31 3.27 3.98
N TYR A 49 8.48 2.43 2.96
CA TYR A 49 8.49 2.87 1.56
C TYR A 49 7.20 3.60 1.19
N LEU A 50 6.04 2.99 1.45
CA LEU A 50 4.75 3.54 1.06
C LEU A 50 4.38 4.82 1.81
N VAL A 51 4.75 4.92 3.09
CA VAL A 51 4.56 6.15 3.88
C VAL A 51 5.44 7.28 3.34
N LYS A 52 6.72 7.02 3.06
CA LYS A 52 7.62 8.01 2.44
C LYS A 52 7.13 8.44 1.05
N SER A 53 6.56 7.50 0.30
CA SER A 53 5.97 7.76 -1.00
C SER A 53 4.54 8.34 -0.94
N LYS A 54 4.02 8.69 0.25
CA LYS A 54 2.70 9.31 0.43
C LYS A 54 1.55 8.51 -0.17
N PHE A 55 1.60 7.18 -0.06
CA PHE A 55 0.51 6.28 -0.43
C PHE A 55 -0.18 5.65 0.77
N ALA A 56 0.43 5.76 1.95
CA ALA A 56 -0.01 5.08 3.15
C ALA A 56 0.24 5.89 4.41
N LYS A 57 -0.59 5.66 5.43
CA LYS A 57 -0.36 6.10 6.80
C LYS A 57 0.05 4.90 7.65
N LEU A 58 1.07 5.08 8.49
CA LEU A 58 1.48 4.07 9.45
C LEU A 58 0.65 4.18 10.73
N CYS A 59 -0.03 3.10 11.08
CA CYS A 59 -0.73 2.89 12.34
C CYS A 59 0.06 1.86 13.16
N PRO A 60 0.99 2.27 14.05
CA PRO A 60 1.86 1.34 14.77
C PRO A 60 1.12 0.42 15.77
N ASN A 61 -0.14 0.71 16.11
CA ASN A 61 -0.96 -0.06 17.03
C ASN A 61 -2.46 0.16 16.77
N TYR A 62 -3.31 -0.59 17.47
CA TYR A 62 -4.76 -0.49 17.29
C TYR A 62 -5.32 0.87 17.71
N GLU A 63 -4.74 1.51 18.72
CA GLU A 63 -5.17 2.84 19.18
C GLU A 63 -4.96 3.89 18.09
N SER A 64 -3.83 3.84 17.37
CA SER A 64 -3.56 4.73 16.24
C SER A 64 -4.48 4.45 15.05
N LEU A 65 -4.88 3.20 14.84
CA LEU A 65 -5.83 2.84 13.79
C LEU A 65 -7.24 3.34 14.13
N GLU A 66 -7.69 3.15 15.37
CA GLU A 66 -8.97 3.63 15.86
C GLU A 66 -9.06 5.16 15.78
N TYR A 67 -7.97 5.86 16.09
CA TYR A 67 -7.90 7.31 15.96
C TYR A 67 -8.13 7.79 14.52
N GLU A 68 -7.52 7.13 13.53
CA GLU A 68 -7.74 7.48 12.11
C GLU A 68 -9.17 7.13 11.64
N PHE A 69 -9.75 6.03 12.13
CA PHE A 69 -11.16 5.74 11.84
C PHE A 69 -12.12 6.79 12.41
N LYS A 70 -11.89 7.26 13.65
CA LYS A 70 -12.73 8.32 14.25
C LYS A 70 -12.69 9.62 13.46
N LYS A 71 -11.55 9.98 12.86
CA LYS A 71 -11.46 11.12 11.94
C LYS A 71 -12.33 10.93 10.70
N LEU A 72 -12.24 9.75 10.08
CA LEU A 72 -13.03 9.42 8.89
C LEU A 72 -14.54 9.43 9.19
N GLU A 73 -14.96 8.93 10.35
CA GLU A 73 -16.36 9.01 10.83
C GLU A 73 -16.83 10.47 10.97
N GLN A 74 -15.94 11.37 11.37
CA GLN A 74 -16.20 12.81 11.47
C GLN A 74 -16.12 13.53 10.11
N LEU A 75 -16.02 12.78 9.00
CA LEU A 75 -15.85 13.28 7.65
C LEU A 75 -14.58 14.12 7.46
N ASP A 76 -13.60 13.99 8.36
CA ASP A 76 -12.27 14.54 8.17
C ASP A 76 -11.53 13.72 7.10
N LYS A 77 -11.40 14.32 5.92
CA LYS A 77 -10.77 13.71 4.75
C LYS A 77 -9.29 14.10 4.59
N SER A 78 -8.70 14.78 5.57
CA SER A 78 -7.30 15.22 5.54
C SER A 78 -6.31 14.08 5.27
N LEU A 79 -6.65 12.86 5.72
CA LEU A 79 -5.90 11.64 5.41
C LEU A 79 -5.72 11.45 3.89
N PHE A 80 -6.76 11.70 3.10
CA PHE A 80 -6.72 11.56 1.64
C PHE A 80 -5.99 12.70 0.94
N ASP A 81 -5.91 13.87 1.57
CA ASP A 81 -5.14 15.01 1.05
C ASP A 81 -3.63 14.77 1.19
N GLU A 82 -3.21 14.02 2.22
CA GLU A 82 -1.83 13.57 2.38
C GLU A 82 -1.43 12.56 1.29
N PHE A 83 -2.39 11.81 0.74
CA PHE A 83 -2.16 10.84 -0.30
C PHE A 83 -2.04 11.49 -1.68
N SER A 84 -0.82 11.48 -2.22
CA SER A 84 -0.54 12.14 -3.48
C SER A 84 -1.14 11.35 -4.65
N LYS A 85 -2.25 11.86 -5.21
CA LYS A 85 -2.79 11.37 -6.50
C LYS A 85 -1.80 11.50 -7.66
N ASN A 86 -0.73 12.28 -7.50
CA ASN A 86 0.28 12.52 -8.52
C ASN A 86 1.50 11.59 -8.39
N ASN A 87 1.57 10.78 -7.32
CA ASN A 87 2.63 9.80 -7.20
C ASN A 87 2.22 8.56 -8.00
N VAL A 88 3.04 8.18 -8.97
CA VAL A 88 2.82 6.98 -9.79
C VAL A 88 3.91 5.98 -9.44
N ILE A 89 3.53 4.80 -8.96
CA ILE A 89 4.47 3.68 -8.88
C ILE A 89 4.72 3.18 -10.29
N LYS A 90 5.99 3.12 -10.69
CA LYS A 90 6.38 2.53 -11.97
C LYS A 90 5.98 1.05 -11.99
N ILE A 91 5.13 0.68 -12.94
CA ILE A 91 4.73 -0.71 -13.17
C ILE A 91 5.65 -1.33 -14.21
N GLY A 92 6.02 -2.60 -13.97
CA GLY A 92 6.74 -3.40 -14.94
C GLY A 92 8.23 -3.07 -15.05
N ASN A 93 8.93 -3.96 -15.74
CA ASN A 93 10.34 -3.80 -16.06
C ASN A 93 10.62 -4.52 -17.38
N ASP A 94 10.49 -3.77 -18.48
CA ASP A 94 10.62 -4.31 -19.85
C ASP A 94 11.96 -5.01 -20.07
N PHE A 95 13.03 -4.53 -19.43
CA PHE A 95 14.32 -5.19 -19.48
C PHE A 95 14.28 -6.60 -18.90
N ILE A 96 13.70 -6.77 -17.70
CA ILE A 96 13.55 -8.09 -17.08
C ILE A 96 12.62 -8.97 -17.92
N VAL A 97 11.51 -8.42 -18.40
CA VAL A 97 10.54 -9.16 -19.24
C VAL A 97 11.21 -9.69 -20.50
N ASN A 98 11.93 -8.83 -21.24
CA ASN A 98 12.64 -9.24 -22.45
C ASN A 98 13.71 -10.29 -22.14
N LYS A 99 14.44 -10.17 -21.02
CA LYS A 99 15.40 -11.20 -20.58
C LYS A 99 14.76 -12.55 -20.32
N ILE A 100 13.57 -12.58 -19.74
CA ILE A 100 12.83 -13.82 -19.50
C ILE A 100 12.37 -14.42 -20.84
N ILE A 101 11.85 -13.59 -21.76
CA ILE A 101 11.43 -14.04 -23.11
C ILE A 101 12.62 -14.63 -23.88
N ASP A 102 13.78 -13.95 -23.86
CA ASP A 102 15.00 -14.42 -24.50
C ASP A 102 15.43 -15.79 -23.96
N GLU A 103 15.28 -16.05 -22.67
CA GLU A 103 15.64 -17.33 -22.05
C GLU A 103 14.66 -18.45 -22.40
N ILE A 104 13.36 -18.14 -22.50
CA ILE A 104 12.33 -19.12 -22.89
C ILE A 104 12.48 -19.53 -24.36
N ASN A 105 12.94 -18.63 -25.23
CA ASN A 105 13.08 -18.86 -26.67
C ASN A 105 14.43 -19.51 -27.09
N LYS A 106 15.32 -19.79 -26.14
CA LYS A 106 16.56 -20.55 -26.38
C LYS A 106 16.30 -22.05 -26.48
#